data_AF-A0AAW1ZT43-F1
#
_entry.id   AF-A0AAW1ZT43-F1
#
_cell.length_a   1.000
_cell.length_b   1.000
_cell.length_c   1.000
_cell.angle_alpha   90.00
_cell.angle_beta   90.00
_cell.angle_gamma   90.00
#
_symmetry.space_group_name_H-M   'P 1'
#
loop_
_entity.id
_entity.type
_entity.pdbx_description
1 polymer ?
#
loop_
_entity_poly.entity_id
_entity_poly.type
_entity_poly.pdbx_seq_one_letter_code
_entity_poly.pdbx_strand_id
1 'polypeptide(L)'
;MESLSVYHGAISREVCEMRLCEAGKDGSYLIRDSESVPGAYCLCVLCKGFVYTYRLQRDSAGSWAAETAPGQTQRLFRKVKNLISAFEKPDQGIAVPLLYPVTVQKFC
;
A
#
# COMPACT_ATOMS: atom_id res chain seq x y z
N MET A 1 -10.16 -7.66 -13.83
CA MET A 1 -9.24 -6.68 -13.22
C MET A 1 -9.75 -6.44 -11.80
N GLU A 2 -8.92 -6.64 -10.78
CA GLU A 2 -9.34 -6.41 -9.39
C GLU A 2 -9.53 -4.90 -9.16
N SER A 3 -10.72 -4.48 -8.74
CA SER A 3 -11.00 -3.08 -8.42
C SER A 3 -10.77 -2.88 -6.91
N LEU A 4 -9.71 -2.17 -6.56
CA LEU A 4 -9.39 -1.81 -5.19
C LEU A 4 -9.86 -0.37 -4.97
N SER A 5 -10.75 -0.13 -4.02
CA SER A 5 -11.26 1.23 -3.71
C SER A 5 -10.17 2.19 -3.22
N VAL A 6 -9.08 1.64 -2.66
CA VAL A 6 -7.89 2.35 -2.18
C VAL A 6 -6.84 2.58 -3.26
N TYR A 7 -7.04 2.07 -4.48
CA TYR A 7 -6.10 2.25 -5.58
C TYR A 7 -6.34 3.58 -6.28
N HIS A 8 -5.34 4.45 -6.23
CA HIS A 8 -5.40 5.83 -6.71
C HIS A 8 -4.74 6.02 -8.09
N GLY A 9 -4.21 4.95 -8.70
CA GLY A 9 -3.47 5.04 -9.96
C GLY A 9 -2.12 5.72 -9.82
N ALA A 10 -1.64 6.32 -10.91
CA ALA A 10 -0.35 6.99 -11.01
C ALA A 10 -0.34 8.41 -10.41
N ILE A 11 -0.75 8.54 -9.15
CA ILE A 11 -0.54 9.78 -8.40
C ILE A 11 0.93 9.88 -7.94
N SER A 12 1.44 11.11 -7.86
CA SER A 12 2.81 11.34 -7.38
C SER A 12 2.93 11.03 -5.88
N ARG A 13 4.18 10.89 -5.42
CA ARG A 13 4.50 10.79 -4.00
C ARG A 13 3.91 11.94 -3.19
N GLU A 14 4.01 13.17 -3.67
CA GLU A 14 3.55 14.37 -2.96
C GLU A 14 2.02 14.38 -2.81
N VAL A 15 1.29 14.01 -3.86
CA VAL A 15 -0.18 13.89 -3.80
C VAL A 15 -0.61 12.78 -2.83
N CYS A 16 0.14 11.68 -2.78
CA CYS A 16 -0.09 10.62 -1.83
C CYS A 16 0.12 11.08 -0.38
N GLU A 17 1.23 11.77 -0.09
CA GLU A 17 1.55 12.29 1.23
C GLU A 17 0.48 13.29 1.69
N MET A 18 0.09 14.22 0.80
CA MET A 18 -0.98 15.18 1.06
C MET A 18 -2.30 14.50 1.45
N ARG A 19 -2.77 13.52 0.67
CA ARG A 19 -4.04 12.81 0.97
C ARG A 19 -4.00 12.05 2.28
N LEU A 20 -2.86 11.44 2.62
CA LEU A 20 -2.69 10.75 3.89
C LEU A 20 -2.65 11.73 5.06
N CYS A 21 -1.94 12.86 4.91
CA CYS A 21 -1.94 13.94 5.90
C CYS A 21 -3.34 14.54 6.12
N GLU A 22 -4.12 14.77 5.06
CA GLU A 22 -5.51 15.23 5.14
C GLU A 22 -6.40 14.24 5.90
N ALA A 23 -6.19 12.93 5.73
CA ALA A 23 -6.90 11.92 6.50
C ALA A 23 -6.54 11.96 8.00
N GLY A 24 -5.28 12.32 8.32
CA GLY A 24 -4.84 12.72 9.66
C GLY A 24 -4.90 11.63 10.74
N LYS A 25 -5.04 10.36 10.35
CA LYS A 25 -5.15 9.22 11.29
C LYS A 25 -4.03 8.21 11.06
N ASP A 26 -3.37 7.81 12.13
CA ASP A 26 -2.41 6.70 12.09
C ASP A 26 -3.10 5.42 11.61
N GLY A 27 -2.47 4.72 10.65
CA GLY A 27 -3.07 3.59 9.95
C GLY A 27 -3.94 3.99 8.76
N SER A 28 -4.05 5.27 8.41
CA SER A 28 -4.58 5.70 7.11
C SER A 28 -3.69 5.23 5.99
N TYR A 29 -4.28 4.64 4.95
CA TYR A 29 -3.50 4.03 3.87
C TYR A 29 -4.16 4.15 2.49
N LEU A 30 -3.34 4.10 1.45
CA LEU A 30 -3.76 4.03 0.04
C LEU A 30 -2.73 3.26 -0.79
N ILE A 31 -3.12 2.88 -2.01
CA ILE A 31 -2.24 2.25 -3.00
C ILE A 31 -2.11 3.15 -4.22
N ARG A 32 -0.90 3.30 -4.74
CA ARG A 32 -0.60 4.03 -5.98
C ARG A 32 0.36 3.25 -6.86
N ASP A 33 0.52 3.68 -8.11
CA ASP A 33 1.60 3.16 -8.95
C ASP A 33 2.97 3.62 -8.43
N SER A 34 3.96 2.75 -8.59
CA SER A 34 5.35 3.06 -8.31
C SER A 34 5.93 3.96 -9.41
N GLU A 35 6.44 5.13 -9.03
CA GLU A 35 7.08 6.06 -9.97
C GLU A 35 8.45 5.57 -10.47
N SER A 36 9.13 4.72 -9.69
CA SER A 36 10.50 4.28 -9.98
C SER A 36 10.60 2.87 -10.60
N VAL A 37 9.54 2.07 -10.49
CA VAL A 37 9.53 0.66 -10.92
C VAL A 37 8.21 0.40 -11.65
N PRO A 38 8.25 0.24 -12.99
CA PRO A 38 7.07 -0.07 -13.79
C PRO A 38 6.37 -1.36 -13.34
N GLY A 39 5.03 -1.33 -13.27
CA GLY A 39 4.21 -2.48 -12.89
C GLY A 39 4.22 -2.86 -11.41
N ALA A 40 5.00 -2.15 -10.57
CA ALA A 40 4.93 -2.28 -9.13
C ALA A 40 3.92 -1.29 -8.54
N TYR A 41 3.37 -1.64 -7.38
CA TYR A 41 2.55 -0.74 -6.59
C TYR A 41 3.31 -0.23 -5.37
N CYS A 42 2.87 0.90 -4.83
CA CYS A 42 3.30 1.43 -3.55
C CYS A 42 2.10 1.41 -2.60
N LEU A 43 2.18 0.62 -1.53
CA LEU A 43 1.29 0.69 -0.39
C LEU A 43 1.84 1.74 0.57
N CYS A 44 1.11 2.83 0.75
CA CYS A 44 1.52 3.95 1.60
C CYS A 44 0.63 3.99 2.85
N VAL A 45 1.23 4.16 4.03
CA VAL A 45 0.52 4.24 5.32
C VAL A 45 1.06 5.36 6.18
N LEU A 46 0.17 6.15 6.79
CA LEU A 46 0.51 7.20 7.74
C LEU A 46 0.75 6.60 9.13
N CYS A 47 1.85 6.97 9.77
CA CYS A 47 2.13 6.65 11.16
C CYS A 47 2.97 7.75 11.79
N LYS A 48 2.49 8.35 12.87
CA LYS A 48 3.19 9.37 13.67
C LYS A 48 3.70 10.55 12.83
N GLY A 49 2.89 10.99 11.86
CA GLY A 49 3.23 12.09 10.95
C GLY A 49 4.16 11.74 9.80
N PHE A 50 4.57 10.48 9.65
CA PHE A 50 5.40 10.02 8.53
C PHE A 50 4.62 9.05 7.63
N VAL A 51 4.85 9.14 6.33
CA VAL A 51 4.31 8.20 5.35
C VAL A 51 5.33 7.11 5.07
N TYR A 52 4.99 5.89 5.50
CA TYR A 52 5.77 4.69 5.21
C TYR A 52 5.31 4.11 3.88
N THR A 53 6.26 3.83 2.98
CA THR A 53 5.98 3.29 1.65
C THR A 53 6.53 1.88 1.52
N TYR A 54 5.66 0.92 1.21
CA TYR A 54 6.02 -0.47 0.96
C TYR A 54 5.78 -0.79 -0.51
N ARG A 55 6.84 -1.18 -1.23
CA ARG A 55 6.72 -1.57 -2.63
C ARG A 55 6.13 -2.96 -2.74
N LEU A 56 5.10 -3.12 -3.56
CA LEU A 56 4.49 -4.40 -3.88
C LEU A 56 4.90 -4.79 -5.30
N GLN A 57 5.51 -5.96 -5.44
CA GLN A 57 5.95 -6.50 -6.72
C GLN A 57 5.22 -7.79 -7.04
N ARG A 58 5.00 -8.01 -8.34
CA ARG A 58 4.48 -9.27 -8.85
C ARG A 58 5.64 -10.11 -9.37
N ASP A 59 5.69 -11.37 -8.93
CA ASP A 59 6.66 -12.34 -9.43
C ASP A 59 6.25 -12.91 -10.80
N SER A 60 7.13 -13.73 -11.37
CA SER A 60 6.91 -14.42 -12.65
C SER A 60 5.76 -15.44 -12.59
N ALA A 61 5.42 -15.96 -11.41
CA ALA A 61 4.30 -16.86 -11.18
C ALA A 61 2.96 -16.11 -10.99
N GLY A 62 2.98 -14.77 -10.97
CA GLY A 62 1.80 -13.93 -10.80
C GLY A 62 1.40 -13.65 -9.35
N SER A 63 2.21 -14.07 -8.38
CA SER A 63 1.99 -13.76 -6.95
C SER A 63 2.56 -12.39 -6.59
N TRP A 64 1.94 -11.76 -5.61
CA TRP A 64 2.32 -10.46 -5.06
C TRP A 64 3.05 -10.62 -3.74
N ALA A 65 4.09 -9.81 -3.54
CA ALA A 65 4.77 -9.68 -2.27
C ALA A 65 5.11 -8.22 -1.99
N ALA A 66 5.19 -7.85 -0.71
CA ALA A 66 5.84 -6.62 -0.30
C ALA A 66 7.36 -6.83 -0.28
N GLU A 67 8.11 -5.83 -0.72
CA GLU A 67 9.56 -5.80 -0.60
C GLU A 67 9.96 -5.82 0.88
N THR A 68 10.80 -6.77 1.26
CA THR A 68 11.28 -6.97 2.63
C THR A 68 12.78 -6.71 2.70
N ALA A 69 13.30 -6.50 3.91
CA ALA A 69 14.73 -6.41 4.13
C ALA A 69 15.45 -7.71 3.69
N PRO A 70 16.73 -7.62 3.27
CA PRO A 70 17.53 -8.79 2.94
C PRO A 70 17.52 -9.82 4.08
N GLY A 71 17.30 -11.09 3.76
CA GLY A 71 17.26 -12.18 4.74
C GLY A 71 15.88 -12.42 5.39
N GLN A 72 14.88 -11.58 5.13
CA GLN A 72 13.51 -11.82 5.59
C GLN A 72 12.70 -12.59 4.54
N THR A 73 11.91 -13.58 4.98
CA THR A 73 11.05 -14.36 4.09
C THR A 73 9.90 -13.51 3.58
N GLN A 74 9.83 -13.33 2.26
CA GLN A 74 8.69 -12.68 1.61
C GLN A 74 7.45 -13.58 1.64
N ARG A 75 6.31 -12.99 1.99
CA ARG A 75 5.01 -13.68 1.92
C ARG A 75 4.40 -13.44 0.56
N LEU A 76 4.05 -14.53 -0.12
CA LEU A 76 3.43 -14.51 -1.45
C LEU A 76 1.90 -14.54 -1.33
N PHE A 77 1.23 -13.68 -2.08
CA PHE A 77 -0.22 -13.56 -2.12
C PHE A 77 -0.73 -13.61 -3.55
N ARG A 78 -1.75 -14.41 -3.83
CA ARG A 78 -2.34 -14.48 -5.19
C ARG A 78 -3.01 -13.19 -5.66
N LYS A 79 -3.44 -12.34 -4.71
CA LYS A 79 -4.18 -11.09 -4.97
C LYS A 79 -3.70 -10.01 -4.02
N VAL A 80 -3.68 -8.77 -4.49
CA VAL A 80 -3.28 -7.61 -3.67
C VAL A 80 -4.25 -7.42 -2.50
N LYS A 81 -5.55 -7.66 -2.70
CA LYS A 81 -6.54 -7.60 -1.61
C LYS A 81 -6.19 -8.52 -0.43
N ASN A 82 -5.66 -9.72 -0.71
CA ASN A 82 -5.27 -10.66 0.35
C ASN A 82 -4.03 -10.19 1.11
N LEU A 83 -3.11 -9.50 0.42
CA LEU A 83 -1.95 -8.86 1.04
C LEU A 83 -2.41 -7.73 1.97
N ILE A 84 -3.35 -6.89 1.53
CA ILE A 84 -3.96 -5.84 2.37
C ILE A 84 -4.58 -6.47 3.62
N SER A 85 -5.44 -7.49 3.47
CA SER A 85 -6.08 -8.15 4.61
C SER A 85 -5.11 -8.85 5.56
N ALA A 86 -3.91 -9.22 5.09
CA ALA A 86 -2.87 -9.70 5.99
C ALA A 86 -2.35 -8.54 6.85
N PHE A 87 -2.04 -7.40 6.23
CA PHE A 87 -1.49 -6.20 6.89
C PHE A 87 -2.49 -5.38 7.70
N GLU A 88 -3.78 -5.67 7.63
CA GLU A 88 -4.80 -5.17 8.57
C GLU A 88 -4.62 -5.73 9.99
N LYS A 89 -3.89 -6.85 10.14
CA LYS A 89 -3.62 -7.49 11.44
C LYS A 89 -2.40 -6.87 12.13
N PRO A 90 -2.34 -6.90 13.47
CA PRO A 90 -1.14 -6.51 14.21
C PRO A 90 0.05 -7.43 13.92
N ASP A 91 1.26 -6.91 14.20
CA ASP A 91 2.53 -7.65 14.18
C ASP A 91 2.89 -8.32 12.85
N GLN A 92 2.61 -7.65 11.72
CA GLN A 92 2.88 -8.17 10.37
C GLN A 92 4.15 -7.61 9.72
N GLY A 93 5.00 -6.91 10.49
CA GLY A 93 6.26 -6.35 10.01
C GLY A 93 6.15 -5.01 9.27
N ILE A 94 5.02 -4.29 9.42
CA ILE A 94 4.83 -2.91 8.95
C ILE A 94 4.71 -1.95 10.13
N ALA A 95 4.88 -0.65 9.88
CA ALA A 95 4.97 0.39 10.92
C ALA A 95 3.70 0.53 11.77
N VAL A 96 2.53 0.32 11.16
CA VAL A 96 1.21 0.33 11.80
C VAL A 96 0.27 -0.55 10.96
N PRO A 97 -0.71 -1.25 11.56
CA PRO A 97 -1.71 -1.98 10.78
C PRO A 97 -2.47 -1.07 9.82
N LEU A 98 -2.98 -1.64 8.73
CA LEU A 98 -3.86 -0.94 7.80
C LEU A 98 -5.25 -0.81 8.46
N LEU A 99 -5.65 0.41 8.82
CA LEU A 99 -6.87 0.64 9.61
C LEU A 99 -7.91 1.47 8.87
N TYR A 100 -7.48 2.54 8.19
CA TYR A 100 -8.37 3.55 7.62
C TYR A 100 -8.14 3.69 6.12
N PRO A 101 -8.90 2.98 5.26
CA PRO A 101 -8.72 3.07 3.81
C PRO A 101 -9.06 4.48 3.33
N VAL A 102 -8.09 5.12 2.66
CA VAL A 102 -8.34 6.36 1.91
C VAL A 102 -8.73 5.95 0.50
N THR A 103 -9.98 6.23 0.12
CA THR A 103 -10.54 5.85 -1.18
C THR A 103 -10.55 7.01 -2.16
N VAL A 104 -10.49 6.71 -3.46
CA VAL A 104 -10.66 7.73 -4.50
C VAL A 104 -12.05 8.35 -4.35
N GLN A 105 -12.12 9.65 -4.08
CA GLN A 105 -13.39 10.37 -4.17
C GLN A 105 -13.86 10.31 -5.62
N LYS A 106 -14.97 9.61 -5.85
CA LYS A 106 -15.69 9.73 -7.12
C LYS A 106 -16.38 11.08 -7.09
N PHE A 107 -15.86 12.04 -7.82
CA PHE A 107 -16.65 13.23 -8.14
C PHE A 107 -17.84 12.76 -8.96
N CYS A 108 -19.05 12.98 -8.44
CA CYS A 108 -20.31 12.80 -9.15
C CYS A 108 -20.50 13.91 -10.18
#